data_AF-A0A962WYJ1-F1
#
_entry.id   AF-A0A962WYJ1-F1
#
_cell.length_a   1.000
_cell.length_b   1.000
_cell.length_c   1.000
_cell.angle_alpha   90.00
_cell.angle_beta   90.00
_cell.angle_gamma   90.00
#
_symmetry.space_group_name_H-M   'P 1'
#
loop_
_entity.id
_entity.type
_entity.pdbx_description
1 polymer ?
#
loop_
_entity_poly.entity_id
_entity_poly.type
_entity_poly.pdbx_seq_one_letter_code
_entity_poly.pdbx_strand_id
1 'polypeptide(L)'
;MFKATCGFERDPNTAHPEKCDSYAEFKRQKFNALWESADGEFMSYASCALTAEEIRATAVKGVAVSQQSGLYKVTCSYQGGTVFTLRTRTVCRIPGVKSSLATVRKPCTDGNADSCSVSCE
;
A
#
# COMPACT_ATOMS: atom_id res chain seq x y z
N MET A 1 -0.70 -4.62 -12.65
CA MET A 1 -1.32 -3.78 -13.70
C MET A 1 -2.79 -4.13 -13.73
N PHE A 2 -3.68 -3.18 -13.43
CA PHE A 2 -5.13 -3.42 -13.48
C PHE A 2 -5.55 -3.54 -14.95
N LYS A 3 -6.17 -4.66 -15.32
CA LYS A 3 -6.68 -4.94 -16.67
C LYS A 3 -8.21 -5.01 -16.72
N ALA A 4 -8.91 -4.56 -15.69
CA ALA A 4 -10.36 -4.52 -15.70
C ALA A 4 -10.82 -3.24 -16.41
N THR A 5 -11.39 -3.38 -17.60
CA THR A 5 -12.08 -2.31 -18.34
C THR A 5 -13.52 -2.20 -17.84
N CYS A 6 -13.82 -1.15 -17.07
CA CYS A 6 -15.19 -0.79 -16.70
C CYS A 6 -15.64 0.38 -17.59
N GLY A 7 -16.70 0.17 -18.39
CA GLY A 7 -17.23 1.13 -19.36
C GLY A 7 -18.56 0.64 -19.96
N PHE A 8 -19.07 1.34 -20.99
CA PHE A 8 -20.34 0.99 -21.66
C PHE A 8 -20.32 -0.43 -22.27
N GLU A 9 -19.17 -0.87 -22.76
CA GLU A 9 -18.94 -2.24 -23.20
C GLU A 9 -17.99 -2.94 -22.22
N ARG A 10 -18.50 -4.01 -21.60
CA ARG A 10 -17.74 -4.91 -20.73
C ARG A 10 -16.84 -5.80 -21.59
N ASP A 11 -15.58 -5.98 -21.21
CA ASP A 11 -14.76 -7.08 -21.74
C ASP A 11 -15.26 -8.41 -21.12
N PRO A 12 -15.83 -9.34 -21.91
CA PRO A 12 -16.32 -10.62 -21.41
C PRO A 12 -15.21 -11.54 -20.87
N ASN A 13 -13.94 -11.27 -21.20
CA ASN A 13 -12.79 -12.06 -20.78
C ASN A 13 -12.05 -11.46 -19.57
N THR A 14 -12.58 -10.40 -18.97
CA THR A 14 -11.98 -9.82 -17.77
C THR A 14 -12.00 -10.83 -16.63
N ALA A 15 -10.89 -10.95 -15.90
CA ALA A 15 -10.74 -11.92 -14.81
C ALA A 15 -11.68 -11.66 -13.61
N HIS A 16 -12.25 -10.45 -13.53
CA HIS A 16 -13.06 -10.00 -12.39
C HIS A 16 -14.20 -9.05 -12.83
N PRO A 17 -15.20 -9.54 -13.59
CA PRO A 17 -16.27 -8.72 -14.13
C PRO A 17 -17.17 -8.11 -13.05
N GLU A 18 -17.28 -8.76 -11.89
CA GLU A 18 -18.08 -8.35 -10.73
C GLU A 18 -17.64 -7.00 -10.15
N LYS A 19 -16.37 -6.63 -10.36
CA LYS A 19 -15.81 -5.36 -9.89
C LYS A 19 -16.42 -4.15 -10.60
N CYS A 20 -16.97 -4.35 -11.81
CA CYS A 20 -17.65 -3.30 -12.55
C CYS A 20 -19.17 -3.27 -12.30
N ASP A 21 -19.76 -4.31 -11.70
CA ASP A 21 -21.21 -4.37 -11.41
C ASP A 21 -21.59 -3.53 -10.18
N SER A 22 -20.72 -3.50 -9.17
CA SER A 22 -20.94 -2.68 -7.99
C SER A 22 -20.44 -1.26 -8.24
N TYR A 23 -21.36 -0.31 -8.35
CA TYR A 23 -21.03 1.12 -8.45
C TYR A 23 -20.16 1.59 -7.27
N ALA A 24 -20.32 0.99 -6.08
CA ALA A 24 -19.49 1.27 -4.93
C ALA A 24 -18.04 0.79 -5.14
N GLU A 25 -17.85 -0.41 -5.69
CA GLU A 25 -16.52 -0.95 -6.02
C GLU A 25 -15.83 -0.17 -7.14
N PHE A 26 -16.59 0.20 -8.18
CA PHE A 26 -16.11 1.08 -9.24
C PHE A 26 -15.61 2.41 -8.69
N LYS A 27 -16.42 3.10 -7.87
CA LYS A 27 -16.03 4.36 -7.22
C LYS A 27 -14.80 4.18 -6.34
N ARG A 28 -14.77 3.14 -5.50
CA ARG A 28 -13.60 2.83 -4.66
C ARG A 28 -12.33 2.74 -5.48
N GLN A 29 -12.35 2.04 -6.61
CA GLN A 29 -11.18 1.92 -7.47
C GLN A 29 -10.82 3.22 -8.17
N LYS A 30 -11.80 3.93 -8.74
CA LYS A 30 -11.57 5.21 -9.43
C LYS A 30 -11.04 6.31 -8.53
N PHE A 31 -11.42 6.30 -7.26
CA PHE A 31 -10.91 7.26 -6.29
C PHE A 31 -9.52 6.93 -5.78
N ASN A 32 -8.94 5.76 -6.08
CA ASN A 32 -7.55 5.50 -5.75
C ASN A 32 -6.64 5.96 -6.90
N ALA A 33 -5.79 6.94 -6.64
CA ALA A 33 -4.81 7.45 -7.57
C ALA A 33 -3.39 7.23 -7.06
N LEU A 34 -2.43 7.11 -8.00
CA LEU A 34 -1.02 7.11 -7.62
C LEU A 34 -0.65 8.51 -7.11
N TRP A 35 -0.15 8.56 -5.90
CA TRP A 35 0.43 9.73 -5.26
C TRP A 35 1.91 9.48 -4.99
N GLU A 36 2.72 10.51 -5.16
CA GLU A 36 4.16 10.50 -4.93
C GLU A 36 4.52 11.71 -4.08
N SER A 37 5.42 11.52 -3.12
CA SER A 37 5.95 12.62 -2.32
C SER A 37 6.75 13.58 -3.20
N ALA A 38 6.90 14.83 -2.76
CA ALA A 38 7.57 15.86 -3.55
C ALA A 38 9.05 15.53 -3.84
N ASP A 39 9.67 14.75 -2.96
CA ASP A 39 11.04 14.23 -3.07
C ASP A 39 11.13 12.89 -3.82
N GLY A 40 10.00 12.28 -4.19
CA GLY A 40 9.95 11.00 -4.92
C GLY A 40 10.29 9.76 -4.08
N GLU A 41 10.60 9.90 -2.79
CA GLU A 41 10.99 8.76 -1.95
C GLU A 41 9.80 7.84 -1.63
N PHE A 42 8.62 8.42 -1.47
CA PHE A 42 7.40 7.71 -1.12
C PHE A 42 6.39 7.71 -2.25
N MET A 43 5.79 6.55 -2.45
CA MET A 43 4.68 6.35 -3.36
C MET A 43 3.52 5.66 -2.64
N SER A 44 2.30 6.03 -2.97
CA SER A 44 1.09 5.42 -2.42
C SER A 44 0.00 5.38 -3.47
N TYR A 45 -0.88 4.39 -3.40
CA TYR A 45 -2.20 4.51 -4.02
C TYR A 45 -3.14 5.04 -2.95
N ALA A 46 -3.37 6.35 -2.96
CA ALA A 46 -4.19 7.03 -1.96
C ALA A 46 -5.60 7.29 -2.51
N SER A 47 -6.59 7.20 -1.63
CA SER A 47 -7.98 7.49 -1.98
C SER A 47 -8.22 8.99 -1.99
N CYS A 48 -8.57 9.54 -3.15
CA CYS A 48 -9.06 10.90 -3.35
C CYS A 48 -10.40 11.19 -2.66
N ALA A 49 -11.09 10.15 -2.15
CA ALA A 49 -12.28 10.32 -1.35
C ALA A 49 -11.98 10.67 0.12
N LEU A 50 -10.72 10.53 0.56
CA LEU A 50 -10.28 10.89 1.90
C LEU A 50 -9.54 12.22 1.85
N THR A 51 -9.83 13.10 2.80
CA THR A 51 -9.06 14.30 3.06
C THR A 51 -7.69 13.95 3.63
N ALA A 52 -6.74 14.88 3.52
CA ALA A 52 -5.41 14.70 4.12
C ALA A 52 -5.48 14.50 5.65
N GLU A 53 -6.47 15.07 6.31
CA GLU A 53 -6.69 14.91 7.75
C GLU A 53 -7.18 13.50 8.11
N GLU A 54 -8.13 12.97 7.34
CA GLU A 54 -8.59 11.58 7.50
C GLU A 54 -7.46 10.59 7.26
N ILE A 55 -6.61 10.82 6.25
CA ILE A 55 -5.44 9.96 5.99
C ILE A 55 -4.47 10.02 7.18
N ARG A 56 -4.17 11.21 7.72
CA ARG A 56 -3.29 11.36 8.89
C ARG A 56 -3.86 10.71 10.16
N ALA A 57 -5.18 10.68 10.30
CA ALA A 57 -5.86 10.03 11.41
C ALA A 57 -5.89 8.50 11.30
N THR A 58 -5.53 7.92 10.14
CA THR A 58 -5.51 6.45 10.00
C THR A 58 -4.43 5.82 10.87
N ALA A 59 -4.84 4.84 11.68
CA ALA A 59 -3.88 4.06 12.46
C ALA A 59 -3.09 3.10 11.56
N VAL A 60 -1.81 2.91 11.88
CA VAL A 60 -0.96 1.94 11.19
C VAL A 60 -1.36 0.50 11.60
N LYS A 61 -1.42 -0.40 10.63
CA LYS A 61 -1.77 -1.82 10.84
C LYS A 61 -0.59 -2.78 10.71
N GLY A 62 0.41 -2.42 9.91
CA GLY A 62 1.58 -3.28 9.74
C GLY A 62 2.66 -2.66 8.88
N VAL A 63 3.84 -3.23 9.02
CA VAL A 63 4.99 -2.92 8.17
C VAL A 63 5.49 -4.18 7.48
N ALA A 64 5.96 -4.01 6.25
CA ALA A 64 6.59 -5.06 5.47
C ALA A 64 7.88 -4.54 4.82
N VAL A 65 8.91 -5.38 4.80
CA VAL A 65 10.13 -5.14 4.05
C VAL A 65 10.35 -6.30 3.10
N SER A 66 10.61 -5.97 1.84
CA SER A 66 10.97 -6.92 0.79
C SER A 66 12.17 -6.39 0.02
N GLN A 67 12.97 -7.29 -0.53
CA GLN A 67 14.12 -6.93 -1.34
C GLN A 67 14.01 -7.60 -2.70
N GLN A 68 14.28 -6.84 -3.76
CA GLN A 68 14.37 -7.38 -5.11
C GLN A 68 15.53 -6.69 -5.83
N SER A 69 16.49 -7.47 -6.31
CA SER A 69 17.62 -6.98 -7.12
C SER A 69 18.39 -5.81 -6.48
N GLY A 70 18.62 -5.86 -5.17
CA GLY A 70 19.33 -4.81 -4.42
C GLY A 70 18.49 -3.58 -4.08
N LEU A 71 17.22 -3.53 -4.48
CA LEU A 71 16.28 -2.49 -4.08
C LEU A 71 15.39 -3.01 -2.95
N TYR A 72 15.40 -2.31 -1.82
CA TYR A 72 14.50 -2.53 -0.70
C TYR A 72 13.21 -1.77 -0.92
N LYS A 73 12.09 -2.45 -0.64
CA LYS A 73 10.76 -1.89 -0.63
C LYS A 73 10.20 -2.02 0.78
N VAL A 74 10.02 -0.90 1.45
CA VAL A 74 9.33 -0.78 2.73
C VAL A 74 7.88 -0.42 2.45
N THR A 75 6.95 -1.11 3.10
CA THR A 75 5.51 -0.92 2.91
C THR A 75 4.85 -0.75 4.27
N CYS A 76 4.20 0.39 4.48
CA CYS A 76 3.40 0.68 5.67
C CYS A 76 1.92 0.61 5.28
N SER A 77 1.19 -0.31 5.92
CA SER A 77 -0.24 -0.50 5.70
C SER A 77 -1.03 0.17 6.82
N TYR A 78 -2.05 0.92 6.46
CA TYR A 78 -2.89 1.67 7.39
C TYR A 78 -4.33 1.12 7.40
N GLN A 79 -5.11 1.53 8.39
CA GLN A 79 -6.55 1.29 8.38
C GLN A 79 -7.20 1.94 7.14
N GLY A 80 -8.32 1.39 6.67
CA GLY A 80 -8.97 1.87 5.44
C GLY A 80 -8.30 1.42 4.14
N GLY A 81 -7.19 0.67 4.21
CA GLY A 81 -6.54 0.07 3.04
C GLY A 81 -5.49 0.94 2.36
N THR A 82 -5.18 2.12 2.91
CA THR A 82 -4.10 2.98 2.43
C THR A 82 -2.75 2.31 2.66
N VAL A 83 -1.88 2.35 1.65
CA VAL A 83 -0.56 1.71 1.69
C VAL A 83 0.49 2.66 1.16
N PHE A 84 1.40 3.09 2.04
CA PHE A 84 2.56 3.88 1.65
C PHE A 84 3.76 2.97 1.42
N THR A 85 4.51 3.25 0.36
CA THR A 85 5.67 2.47 -0.05
C THR A 85 6.88 3.38 -0.22
N LEU A 86 7.97 3.03 0.43
CA LEU A 86 9.30 3.60 0.22
C LEU A 86 10.13 2.60 -0.57
N ARG A 87 10.81 3.07 -1.61
CA ARG A 87 11.80 2.26 -2.35
C ARG A 87 13.17 2.89 -2.17
N THR A 88 14.12 2.11 -1.67
CA THR A 88 15.47 2.59 -1.42
C THR A 88 16.51 1.51 -1.67
N ARG A 89 17.76 1.90 -1.91
CA ARG A 89 18.91 0.98 -1.95
C ARG A 89 19.53 0.76 -0.58
N THR A 90 19.22 1.64 0.38
CA THR A 90 19.57 1.53 1.80
C THR A 90 19.01 0.23 2.37
N VAL A 91 19.77 -0.42 3.24
CA VAL A 91 19.39 -1.74 3.73
C VAL A 91 18.36 -1.60 4.83
N CYS A 92 17.12 -1.99 4.54
CA CYS A 92 16.02 -1.90 5.50
C CYS A 92 15.71 -3.23 6.20
N ARG A 93 15.41 -3.19 7.50
CA ARG A 93 15.06 -4.35 8.33
C ARG A 93 13.98 -4.01 9.36
N ILE A 94 13.21 -5.01 9.76
CA ILE A 94 12.25 -4.89 10.87
C ILE A 94 12.93 -5.43 12.15
N PRO A 95 13.17 -4.60 13.17
CA PRO A 95 13.78 -5.05 14.43
C PRO A 95 12.97 -6.17 15.09
N GLY A 96 13.67 -7.18 15.61
CA GLY A 96 13.06 -8.31 16.30
C GLY A 96 12.41 -9.36 15.39
N VAL A 97 12.46 -9.19 14.06
CA VAL A 97 11.97 -10.20 13.11
C VAL A 97 13.14 -10.83 12.37
N LYS A 98 13.33 -12.15 12.54
CA LYS A 98 14.34 -12.91 11.81
C LYS A 98 13.88 -13.11 10.37
N SER A 99 14.73 -12.75 9.40
CA SER A 99 14.41 -12.79 7.97
C SER A 99 14.85 -14.11 7.34
N SER A 100 13.94 -15.07 7.21
CA SER A 100 14.12 -16.25 6.34
C SER A 100 13.27 -16.19 5.06
N LEU A 101 12.43 -15.15 4.93
CA LEU A 101 11.45 -15.00 3.86
C LEU A 101 11.85 -13.85 2.92
N ALA A 102 11.49 -13.98 1.63
CA ALA A 102 11.65 -12.91 0.63
C ALA A 102 10.86 -11.62 0.97
N THR A 103 9.88 -11.72 1.85
CA THR A 103 9.16 -10.58 2.42
C THR A 103 8.95 -10.83 3.91
N VAL A 104 9.42 -9.91 4.72
CA VAL A 104 9.27 -9.93 6.17
C VAL A 104 8.16 -8.96 6.54
N ARG A 105 7.26 -9.36 7.46
CA ARG A 105 6.11 -8.55 7.88
C ARG A 105 5.95 -8.58 9.38
N LYS A 106 5.47 -7.48 9.93
CA LYS A 106 5.09 -7.37 11.35
C LYS A 106 3.78 -6.58 11.48
N PRO A 107 2.75 -7.13 12.13
CA PRO A 107 1.56 -6.36 12.47
C PRO A 107 1.88 -5.34 13.56
N CYS A 108 1.22 -4.19 13.52
CA CYS A 108 1.29 -3.18 14.59
C CYS A 108 0.24 -3.49 15.64
N THR A 109 0.60 -3.39 16.91
CA THR A 109 -0.35 -3.58 18.01
C THR A 109 -1.20 -2.31 18.13
N ASP A 110 -2.52 -2.45 18.01
CA ASP A 110 -3.57 -1.45 18.28
C ASP A 110 -3.27 0.00 17.85
N GLY A 111 -2.70 0.18 16.65
CA GLY A 111 -2.45 1.51 16.08
C GLY A 111 -1.27 2.27 16.69
N ASN A 112 -0.48 1.66 17.57
CA ASN A 112 0.75 2.25 18.08
C ASN A 112 1.86 2.17 17.02
N ALA A 113 2.28 3.33 16.49
CA ALA A 113 3.33 3.44 15.49
C ALA A 113 4.71 2.97 15.99
N ASP A 114 5.00 3.13 17.29
CA ASP A 114 6.29 2.74 17.88
C ASP A 114 6.49 1.22 17.86
N SER A 115 5.40 0.46 17.86
CA SER A 115 5.43 -1.00 17.73
C SER A 115 5.87 -1.46 16.33
N CYS A 116 5.86 -0.55 15.35
CA CYS A 116 6.07 -0.78 13.93
C CYS A 116 7.24 0.01 13.35
N SER A 117 8.41 -0.10 14.00
CA SER A 117 9.64 0.48 13.50
C SER A 117 10.27 -0.35 12.37
N VAL A 118 10.86 0.36 11.42
CA VAL A 118 11.75 -0.17 10.37
C VAL A 118 13.05 0.62 10.48
N SER A 119 14.18 -0.08 10.52
CA SER A 119 15.50 0.55 10.48
C SER A 119 16.08 0.42 9.08
N CYS A 120 16.52 1.53 8.50
CA CYS A 120 17.23 1.56 7.22
C CYS A 120 18.61 2.18 7.45
N GLU A 121 19.67 1.41 7.18
CA GLU A 121 21.08 1.78 7.34
C GLU A 121 21.76 2.07 5.99
#